data_AF-A0A2A5GJQ0-F1
#
_entry.id   AF-A0A2A5GJQ0-F1
#
_cell.length_a   1.000
_cell.length_b   1.000
_cell.length_c   1.000
_cell.angle_alpha   90.00
_cell.angle_beta   90.00
_cell.angle_gamma   90.00
#
_symmetry.space_group_name_H-M   'P 1'
#
loop_
_entity.id
_entity.type
_entity.pdbx_description
1 polymer ?
#
loop_
_entity_poly.entity_id
_entity_poly.type
_entity_poly.pdbx_seq_one_letter_code
_entity_poly.pdbx_strand_id
1 'polypeptide(L)' 'MPQLELRALLLKFRQEFHDLIEAIKAVGDEGDPSDAVKIQRLKKKKHAVNARIKSLEDRLLPDIIA' A
#
# COMPACT_ATOMS: atom_id res chain seq x y z
N MET A 1 8.58 17.02 11.00
CA MET A 1 8.70 16.44 9.65
C MET A 1 8.50 17.58 8.65
N PRO A 2 9.55 18.06 7.98
CA PRO A 2 9.45 18.97 6.83
C PRO A 2 8.64 18.34 5.70
N GLN A 3 7.96 19.14 4.87
CA GLN A 3 7.10 18.65 3.77
C GLN A 3 7.85 17.74 2.77
N LEU A 4 9.15 17.98 2.54
CA LEU A 4 9.99 17.16 1.68
C LEU A 4 10.12 15.72 2.18
N GLU A 5 10.25 15.52 3.50
CA GLU A 5 10.32 14.18 4.11
C GLU A 5 8.98 13.44 3.99
N LEU A 6 7.85 14.14 4.15
CA LEU A 6 6.53 13.54 3.94
C LEU A 6 6.35 13.08 2.49
N ARG A 7 6.81 13.86 1.51
CA ARG A 7 6.75 13.48 0.09
C ARG A 7 7.64 12.27 -0.24
N ALA A 8 8.85 12.23 0.32
CA ALA A 8 9.75 11.08 0.16
C ALA A 8 9.14 9.81 0.78
N LEU A 9 8.54 9.92 1.96
CA LEU A 9 7.86 8.82 2.62
C LEU A 9 6.61 8.36 1.85
N LEU A 10 5.84 9.30 1.29
CA LEU A 10 4.71 9.00 0.41
C LEU A 10 5.15 8.20 -0.83
N LEU A 11 6.23 8.63 -1.48
CA LEU A 11 6.79 7.91 -2.64
C LEU A 11 7.18 6.48 -2.26
N LYS A 12 7.87 6.31 -1.12
CA LYS A 12 8.24 4.99 -0.59
C LYS A 12 7.02 4.10 -0.37
N PHE A 13 5.97 4.61 0.28
CA PHE A 13 4.76 3.81 0.51
C PHE A 13 3.99 3.50 -0.77
N ARG A 14 3.99 4.41 -1.75
CA ARG A 14 3.39 4.14 -3.08
C ARG A 14 4.13 3.00 -3.80
N GLN A 15 5.46 2.99 -3.75
CA GLN A 15 6.25 1.86 -4.28
C GLN A 15 5.91 0.55 -3.55
N GLU A 16 5.92 0.57 -2.21
CA GLU A 16 5.57 -0.62 -1.41
C GLU A 16 4.15 -1.13 -1.72
N PHE A 17 3.19 -0.22 -1.92
CA PHE A 17 1.84 -0.59 -2.32
C PHE A 17 1.81 -1.27 -3.70
N HIS A 18 2.55 -0.73 -4.68
CA HIS A 18 2.68 -1.32 -6.01
C HIS A 18 3.26 -2.74 -5.93
N ASP A 19 4.36 -2.91 -5.21
CA ASP A 19 5.02 -4.20 -5.03
C ASP A 19 4.07 -5.22 -4.36
N LEU A 20 3.27 -4.78 -3.39
CA LEU A 20 2.24 -5.62 -2.74
C LEU A 20 1.12 -6.01 -3.70
N ILE A 21 0.71 -5.13 -4.62
CA ILE A 21 -0.28 -5.47 -5.65
C ILE A 21 0.27 -6.51 -6.61
N GLU A 22 1.51 -6.33 -7.09
CA GLU A 22 2.15 -7.30 -7.98
C GLU A 22 2.34 -8.66 -7.30
N ALA A 23 2.78 -8.68 -6.04
CA ALA A 23 2.92 -9.92 -5.27
C ALA A 23 1.57 -10.64 -5.07
N ILE A 24 0.49 -9.90 -4.80
CA ILE A 24 -0.86 -10.50 -4.70
C ILE A 24 -1.29 -11.09 -6.04
N LYS A 25 -1.00 -10.40 -7.15
CA LYS A 25 -1.33 -10.87 -8.49
C LYS A 25 -0.55 -12.14 -8.85
N ALA A 26 0.76 -12.14 -8.64
CA ALA A 26 1.61 -13.30 -8.90
C ALA A 26 1.14 -14.54 -8.13
N VAL A 27 0.86 -14.40 -6.83
CA VAL A 27 0.36 -15.51 -5.99
C VAL A 27 -1.07 -15.93 -6.40
N GLY A 28 -1.90 -14.99 -6.86
CA GLY A 28 -3.25 -15.31 -7.34
C GLY A 28 -3.25 -16.06 -8.68
N ASP A 29 -2.32 -15.72 -9.58
CA ASP A 29 -2.20 -16.33 -10.91
C ASP A 29 -1.64 -17.76 -10.84
N GLU A 30 -0.83 -18.11 -9.83
CA GLU A 30 -0.32 -19.47 -9.59
C GLU A 30 -1.42 -20.48 -9.19
N GLY A 31 -2.57 -20.01 -8.69
CA GLY A 31 -3.78 -20.82 -8.51
C GLY A 31 -3.75 -21.88 -7.40
N ASP A 32 -2.72 -21.91 -6.55
CA ASP A 32 -2.61 -22.90 -5.47
C ASP A 32 -3.54 -22.54 -4.28
N PRO A 33 -4.53 -23.39 -3.93
CA PRO A 33 -5.41 -23.15 -2.78
C PRO A 33 -4.67 -23.05 -1.43
N SER A 34 -3.45 -23.57 -1.33
CA SER A 34 -2.58 -23.48 -0.15
C SER A 34 -2.11 -22.04 0.14
N ASP A 35 -2.13 -21.17 -0.88
CA ASP A 35 -1.71 -19.78 -0.76
C ASP A 35 -2.80 -18.83 -0.24
N ALA A 36 -3.99 -19.33 0.08
CA ALA A 36 -5.09 -18.51 0.60
C ALA A 36 -4.68 -17.67 1.83
N VAL A 37 -3.93 -18.26 2.77
CA VAL A 37 -3.42 -17.56 3.96
C VAL A 37 -2.37 -16.52 3.60
N LYS A 38 -1.52 -16.80 2.61
CA LYS A 38 -0.48 -15.88 2.11
C LYS A 38 -1.12 -14.66 1.46
N ILE A 39 -2.11 -14.88 0.58
CA ILE A 39 -2.90 -13.81 -0.06
C ILE A 39 -3.60 -12.95 1.00
N GLN A 40 -4.22 -13.55 2.02
CA GLN A 40 -4.87 -12.80 3.10
C GLN A 40 -3.87 -11.90 3.85
N ARG A 41 -2.68 -12.42 4.17
CA ARG A 41 -1.61 -11.63 4.83
C ARG A 41 -1.15 -10.47 3.95
N LEU A 42 -0.96 -10.70 2.65
CA LEU A 42 -0.57 -9.66 1.69
C LEU A 42 -1.65 -8.59 1.54
N LYS A 43 -2.93 -8.97 1.43
CA LYS A 43 -4.05 -8.03 1.39
C LYS A 43 -4.11 -7.17 2.66
N LYS A 44 -3.91 -7.77 3.84
CA LYS A 44 -3.85 -7.01 5.11
C LYS A 44 -2.73 -5.99 5.12
N LYS A 45 -1.51 -6.37 4.69
CA LYS A 45 -0.38 -5.44 4.53
C LYS A 45 -0.71 -4.31 3.55
N LYS A 46 -1.28 -4.64 2.38
CA LYS A 46 -1.73 -3.66 1.38
C LYS A 46 -2.68 -2.62 1.98
N HIS A 47 -3.70 -3.06 2.73
CA HIS A 47 -4.64 -2.13 3.37
C HIS A 47 -3.96 -1.22 4.40
N ALA A 48 -3.02 -1.74 5.19
CA ALA A 48 -2.26 -0.94 6.15
C ALA A 48 -1.37 0.12 5.46
N VAL A 49 -0.69 -0.25 4.37
CA VAL A 49 0.13 0.69 3.57
C VAL A 49 -0.76 1.76 2.94
N ASN A 50 -1.89 1.38 2.35
CA ASN A 50 -2.85 2.33 1.77
C ASN A 50 -3.41 3.33 2.80
N ALA A 51 -3.68 2.87 4.03
CA ALA A 51 -4.13 3.76 5.10
C ALA A 51 -3.04 4.78 5.50
N ARG A 52 -1.77 4.37 5.49
CA ARG A 52 -0.63 5.27 5.73
C ARG A 52 -0.46 6.28 4.59
N ILE A 53 -0.62 5.84 3.34
CA ILE A 53 -0.61 6.72 2.17
C ILE A 53 -1.68 7.80 2.33
N LYS A 54 -2.94 7.41 2.57
CA LYS A 54 -4.05 8.37 2.78
C LYS A 54 -3.74 9.35 3.90
N SER A 55 -3.31 8.86 5.06
CA SER A 55 -2.95 9.75 6.19
C SER A 55 -1.81 10.72 5.87
N LEU A 56 -0.85 10.34 5.01
CA LEU A 56 0.21 11.27 4.56
C LEU A 56 -0.30 12.23 3.49
N GLU A 57 -1.16 11.77 2.58
CA GLU A 57 -1.82 12.59 1.57
C GLU A 57 -2.70 13.65 2.24
N ASP A 58 -3.52 13.28 3.22
CA ASP A 58 -4.35 14.21 4.01
C ASP A 58 -3.50 15.28 4.73
N ARG A 59 -2.26 14.95 5.11
CA ARG A 59 -1.33 15.91 5.75
C ARG A 59 -0.61 16.81 4.75
N LEU A 60 -0.44 16.34 3.52
CA LEU A 60 0.26 17.07 2.44
C LEU A 60 -0.70 17.91 1.58
N LEU A 61 -1.94 17.44 1.43
CA LEU A 61 -3.01 17.99 0.62
C LEU A 61 -4.30 17.90 1.45
N PRO A 62 -4.48 18.79 2.44
CA PRO A 62 -5.58 18.68 3.40
C PRO A 62 -7.00 18.85 2.84
N ASP A 63 -7.20 18.96 1.53
CA ASP A 63 -8.57 19.05 0.99
C ASP A 63 -8.66 18.75 -0.52
N ILE A 64 -9.07 17.54 -0.90
CA ILE A 64 -9.62 17.30 -2.26
C ILE A 64 -10.63 16.13 -2.37
N ILE A 65 -10.77 15.24 -1.36
CA ILE A 65 -11.79 14.16 -1.39
C ILE A 65 -12.27 13.84 0.06
N ALA A 66 -13.10 14.72 0.62
CA ALA A 66 -14.08 14.36 1.65
C ALA A 66 -15.48 14.34 1.02
#